data_AF-A0AAP1WCX3-F1
#
_entry.id   AF-A0AAP1WCX3-F1
#
_cell.length_a   1.000
_cell.length_b   1.000
_cell.length_c   1.000
_cell.angle_alpha   90.00
_cell.angle_beta   90.00
_cell.angle_gamma   90.00
#
_symmetry.space_group_name_H-M   'P 1'
#
loop_
_entity.id
_entity.type
_entity.pdbx_description
1 polymer ?
#
loop_
_entity_poly.entity_id
_entity_poly.type
_entity_poly.pdbx_seq_one_letter_code
_entity_poly.pdbx_strand_id
1 'polypeptide(L)'
;MKEIDIKLKIVEFLLNSEPADTYLAAEVRFSFGSRRADIVSVSSDIATVYEIKSEKDSVERLVYQIDSYKEYFDYCYIVCVDKNLDAVRKKISTNVGIIVVDDINVKRIRKAKRIARQEKLCLASTIPVNELKKIVINKKGLSKYELCISLANEKPLAEIKSLSRKFLLKNIIKNFDIFHDEIGEILSPDDILTITRMPPGRILRVS
;
A
#
# COMPACT_ATOMS: atom_id res chain seq x y z
N MET A 1 14.04 1.11 18.50
CA MET A 1 14.26 0.99 17.03
C MET A 1 13.57 2.15 16.29
N LYS A 2 14.23 2.78 15.29
CA LYS A 2 13.63 3.86 14.48
C LYS A 2 12.80 3.28 13.34
N GLU A 3 11.91 4.09 12.76
CA GLU A 3 11.03 3.68 11.66
C GLU A 3 11.81 3.18 10.43
N ILE A 4 12.91 3.84 10.05
CA ILE A 4 13.72 3.43 8.90
C ILE A 4 14.33 2.03 9.10
N ASP A 5 14.78 1.71 10.32
CA ASP A 5 15.33 0.38 10.64
C ASP A 5 14.25 -0.70 10.50
N ILE A 6 13.01 -0.39 10.93
CA ILE A 6 11.86 -1.29 10.77
C ILE A 6 11.50 -1.46 9.29
N LYS A 7 11.54 -0.38 8.49
CA LYS A 7 11.29 -0.41 7.04
C LYS A 7 12.27 -1.32 6.32
N LEU A 8 13.57 -1.22 6.62
CA LEU A 8 14.60 -2.09 6.03
C LEU A 8 14.31 -3.56 6.34
N LYS A 9 14.11 -3.88 7.62
CA LYS A 9 13.83 -5.23 8.09
C LYS A 9 12.56 -5.82 7.49
N ILE A 10 11.47 -5.05 7.40
CA ILE A 10 10.22 -5.55 6.82
C ILE A 10 10.34 -5.75 5.31
N VAL A 11 11.03 -4.86 4.59
CA VAL A 11 11.24 -5.02 3.14
C VAL A 11 12.06 -6.28 2.87
N GLU A 12 13.18 -6.47 3.57
CA GLU A 12 13.99 -7.69 3.48
C GLU A 12 13.17 -8.95 3.80
N PHE A 13 12.40 -8.92 4.89
CA PHE A 13 11.53 -10.03 5.25
C PHE A 13 10.53 -10.37 4.16
N LEU A 14 9.90 -9.36 3.54
CA LEU A 14 8.90 -9.57 2.49
C LEU A 14 9.53 -10.10 1.20
N LEU A 15 10.70 -9.60 0.79
CA LEU A 15 11.43 -10.13 -0.36
C LEU A 15 11.75 -11.62 -0.23
N ASN A 16 12.07 -12.06 1.00
CA ASN A 16 12.48 -13.44 1.26
C ASN A 16 11.30 -14.39 1.58
N SER A 17 10.14 -13.87 1.97
CA SER A 17 9.01 -14.70 2.46
C SER A 17 7.76 -14.65 1.59
N GLU A 18 7.61 -13.66 0.73
CA GLU A 18 6.49 -13.55 -0.20
C GLU A 18 6.84 -14.14 -1.57
N PRO A 19 5.85 -14.46 -2.42
CA PRO A 19 6.09 -14.97 -3.77
C PRO A 19 6.97 -14.03 -4.60
N ALA A 20 7.77 -14.61 -5.51
CA ALA A 20 8.70 -13.86 -6.36
C ALA A 20 8.04 -12.80 -7.27
N ASP A 21 6.74 -12.91 -7.54
CA ASP A 21 5.95 -11.92 -8.29
C ASP A 21 5.39 -10.79 -7.41
N THR A 22 5.94 -10.60 -6.21
CA THR A 22 5.54 -9.55 -5.26
C THR A 22 6.33 -8.27 -5.47
N TYR A 23 5.63 -7.20 -5.82
CA TYR A 23 6.17 -5.86 -5.97
C TYR A 23 5.96 -5.07 -4.69
N LEU A 24 7.00 -4.36 -4.22
CA LEU A 24 6.95 -3.53 -3.02
C LEU A 24 7.02 -2.04 -3.36
N ALA A 25 6.32 -1.22 -2.58
CA ALA A 25 6.46 0.23 -2.59
C ALA A 25 6.33 0.80 -1.18
N ALA A 26 6.98 1.93 -0.95
CA ALA A 26 6.89 2.68 0.27
C ALA A 26 6.09 3.99 0.08
N GLU A 27 5.48 4.49 1.16
CA GLU A 27 4.80 5.81 1.20
C GLU A 27 3.67 5.98 0.16
N VAL A 28 2.95 4.89 -0.14
CA VAL A 28 1.94 4.86 -1.20
C VAL A 28 0.70 5.64 -0.80
N ARG A 29 0.31 6.62 -1.62
CA ARG A 29 -0.90 7.43 -1.39
C ARG A 29 -2.15 6.80 -1.99
N PHE A 30 -3.27 6.87 -1.26
CA PHE A 30 -4.59 6.40 -1.70
C PHE A 30 -5.70 7.28 -1.11
N SER A 31 -6.98 6.95 -1.38
CA SER A 31 -8.15 7.73 -0.95
C SER A 31 -8.03 9.21 -1.33
N PHE A 32 -7.99 9.48 -2.64
CA PHE A 32 -7.72 10.80 -3.22
C PHE A 32 -6.39 11.45 -2.78
N GLY A 33 -5.46 10.65 -2.22
CA GLY A 33 -4.18 11.12 -1.72
C GLY A 33 -4.21 11.64 -0.28
N SER A 34 -5.36 11.57 0.39
CA SER A 34 -5.53 11.97 1.80
C SER A 34 -4.94 10.97 2.79
N ARG A 35 -4.66 9.75 2.33
CA ARG A 35 -4.04 8.67 3.09
C ARG A 35 -2.74 8.23 2.47
N ARG A 36 -1.85 7.74 3.31
CA ARG A 36 -0.54 7.23 2.95
C ARG A 36 -0.29 5.94 3.72
N ALA A 37 0.11 4.90 3.01
CA ALA A 37 0.51 3.61 3.54
C ALA A 37 2.03 3.54 3.62
N ASP A 38 2.58 3.00 4.71
CA ASP A 38 4.04 2.97 4.90
C ASP A 38 4.71 2.02 3.93
N ILE A 39 4.28 0.75 3.87
CA ILE A 39 4.71 -0.23 2.87
C ILE A 39 3.48 -0.90 2.26
N VAL A 40 3.51 -1.11 0.95
CA VAL A 40 2.50 -1.85 0.19
C VAL A 40 3.19 -2.96 -0.58
N SER A 41 2.57 -4.14 -0.59
CA SER A 41 2.91 -5.21 -1.53
C SER A 41 1.77 -5.46 -2.51
N VAL A 42 2.12 -5.75 -3.76
CA VAL A 42 1.18 -6.15 -4.80
C VAL A 42 1.70 -7.42 -5.47
N SER A 43 0.90 -8.49 -5.43
CA SER A 43 1.14 -9.71 -6.22
C SER A 43 -0.17 -10.05 -6.92
N SER A 44 -0.09 -10.23 -8.25
CA SER A 44 -1.27 -10.39 -9.10
C SER A 44 -2.31 -9.27 -8.89
N ASP A 45 -3.53 -9.59 -8.44
CA ASP A 45 -4.63 -8.64 -8.18
C ASP A 45 -4.85 -8.37 -6.67
N ILE A 46 -3.87 -8.73 -5.83
CA ILE A 46 -3.93 -8.62 -4.37
C ILE A 46 -3.02 -7.48 -3.92
N ALA A 47 -3.59 -6.50 -3.22
CA ALA A 47 -2.82 -5.43 -2.58
C ALA A 47 -2.84 -5.60 -1.05
N THR A 48 -1.66 -5.63 -0.44
CA THR A 48 -1.49 -5.74 1.02
C THR A 48 -0.80 -4.50 1.55
N VAL A 49 -1.26 -3.99 2.70
CA VAL A 49 -0.63 -2.88 3.42
C VAL A 49 0.04 -3.35 4.69
N TYR A 50 1.18 -2.75 5.02
CA TYR A 50 1.94 -2.93 6.24
C TYR A 50 2.13 -1.55 6.89
N GLU A 51 1.41 -1.30 7.98
CA GLU A 51 1.52 -0.08 8.79
C GLU A 51 2.58 -0.26 9.86
N ILE A 52 3.54 0.65 9.97
CA ILE A 52 4.65 0.57 10.90
C ILE A 52 4.35 1.35 12.17
N LYS A 53 4.68 0.75 13.32
CA LYS A 53 4.65 1.37 14.65
C LYS A 53 5.98 1.16 15.34
N SER A 54 6.83 2.18 15.25
CA SER A 54 8.08 2.28 15.97
C SER A 54 7.85 2.40 17.48
N GLU A 55 8.94 2.30 18.25
CA GLU A 55 8.86 2.32 19.71
C GLU A 55 8.21 3.59 20.29
N LYS A 56 8.30 4.71 19.57
CA LYS A 56 7.77 6.01 20.00
C LYS A 56 6.36 6.29 19.49
N ASP A 57 5.83 5.44 18.61
CA ASP A 57 4.53 5.69 17.99
C ASP A 57 3.37 5.38 18.93
N SER A 58 2.40 6.30 18.96
CA SER A 58 1.11 6.06 19.61
C SER A 58 0.24 5.12 18.76
N VAL A 59 -0.47 4.21 19.44
CA VAL A 59 -1.47 3.32 18.82
C VAL A 59 -2.90 3.88 18.90
N GLU A 60 -3.08 5.11 19.37
CA GLU A 60 -4.42 5.70 19.55
C GLU A 60 -5.18 5.84 18.23
N ARG A 61 -4.49 6.22 17.16
CA ARG A 61 -5.08 6.42 15.82
C ARG A 61 -5.20 5.13 15.02
N LEU A 62 -4.71 4.02 15.54
CA LEU A 62 -4.56 2.75 14.81
C LEU A 62 -5.89 2.22 14.28
N VAL A 63 -6.97 2.35 15.06
CA VAL A 63 -8.32 1.92 14.65
C VAL A 63 -8.75 2.62 13.36
N TYR A 64 -8.63 3.95 13.34
CA TYR A 64 -9.01 4.77 12.19
C TYR A 64 -8.14 4.49 10.95
N GLN A 65 -6.83 4.28 11.15
CA GLN A 65 -5.93 3.90 10.07
C GLN A 65 -6.35 2.56 9.45
N ILE A 66 -6.62 1.56 10.28
CA ILE A 66 -7.06 0.23 9.83
C ILE A 66 -8.38 0.30 9.07
N ASP A 67 -9.34 1.09 9.55
CA ASP A 67 -10.62 1.20 8.86
C ASP A 67 -10.45 1.86 7.49
N SER A 68 -9.62 2.91 7.39
CA SER A 68 -9.24 3.48 6.10
C SER A 68 -8.51 2.46 5.20
N TYR A 69 -7.67 1.60 5.76
CA TYR A 69 -6.98 0.58 4.99
C TYR A 69 -7.91 -0.50 4.45
N LYS A 70 -8.93 -0.90 5.22
CA LYS A 70 -9.92 -1.89 4.77
C LYS A 70 -10.76 -1.40 3.60
N GLU A 71 -10.93 -0.09 3.45
CA GLU A 71 -11.61 0.49 2.30
C GLU A 71 -10.86 0.24 0.98
N TYR A 72 -9.54 0.00 1.01
CA TYR A 72 -8.72 -0.09 -0.19
C TYR A 72 -7.96 -1.41 -0.36
N PHE A 73 -7.39 -1.98 0.70
CA PHE A 73 -6.47 -3.13 0.63
C PHE A 73 -7.17 -4.48 0.84
N ASP A 74 -6.60 -5.55 0.28
CA ASP A 74 -7.05 -6.94 0.46
C ASP A 74 -6.64 -7.51 1.81
N TYR A 75 -5.44 -7.14 2.28
CA TYR A 75 -4.90 -7.55 3.56
C TYR A 75 -4.26 -6.35 4.26
N CYS A 76 -4.38 -6.31 5.58
CA CYS A 76 -3.75 -5.28 6.40
C CYS A 76 -2.90 -5.96 7.48
N TYR A 77 -1.66 -5.53 7.62
CA TYR A 77 -0.75 -5.91 8.68
C TYR A 77 -0.33 -4.70 9.49
N ILE A 78 -0.20 -4.88 10.80
CA ILE A 78 0.54 -3.95 11.65
C ILE A 78 1.92 -4.55 11.90
N VAL A 79 2.95 -3.76 11.63
CA VAL A 79 4.36 -4.06 11.90
C VAL A 79 4.76 -3.25 13.12
N CYS A 80 5.09 -3.90 14.22
CA CYS A 80 5.42 -3.20 15.47
C CYS A 80 6.59 -3.85 16.20
N VAL A 81 7.24 -3.08 17.07
CA VAL A 81 8.17 -3.66 18.05
C VAL A 81 7.42 -4.41 19.15
N ASP A 82 8.09 -5.36 19.80
CA ASP A 82 7.48 -6.22 20.83
C ASP A 82 6.82 -5.42 21.97
N LYS A 83 7.46 -4.33 22.40
CA LYS A 83 6.93 -3.39 23.41
C LYS A 83 5.53 -2.84 23.09
N ASN A 84 5.17 -2.71 21.82
CA ASN A 84 3.87 -2.19 21.38
C ASN A 84 2.85 -3.30 21.12
N LEU A 85 3.25 -4.57 21.15
CA LEU A 85 2.43 -5.70 20.72
C LEU A 85 1.09 -5.79 21.48
N ASP A 86 1.12 -5.68 22.81
CA ASP A 86 -0.08 -5.79 23.62
C ASP A 86 -1.04 -4.63 23.38
N ALA A 87 -0.50 -3.42 23.20
CA ALA A 87 -1.29 -2.24 22.87
C ALA A 87 -1.95 -2.37 21.48
N VAL A 88 -1.20 -2.89 20.50
CA VAL A 88 -1.72 -3.21 19.16
C VAL A 88 -2.84 -4.24 19.26
N ARG A 89 -2.61 -5.38 19.93
CA ARG A 89 -3.61 -6.46 20.08
C ARG A 89 -4.94 -5.97 20.65
N LYS A 90 -4.90 -5.05 21.63
CA LYS A 90 -6.10 -4.47 22.25
C LYS A 90 -6.90 -3.57 21.30
N LYS A 91 -6.25 -2.98 20.28
CA LYS A 91 -6.89 -2.01 19.37
C LYS A 91 -7.41 -2.64 18.08
N ILE A 92 -6.86 -3.77 17.64
CA ILE A 92 -7.08 -4.28 16.28
C ILE A 92 -7.90 -5.56 16.26
N SER A 93 -8.82 -5.67 15.32
CA SER A 93 -9.60 -6.91 15.10
C SER A 93 -8.71 -8.10 14.72
N THR A 94 -9.19 -9.32 14.93
CA THR A 94 -8.49 -10.57 14.57
C THR A 94 -8.25 -10.75 13.08
N ASN A 95 -8.89 -9.94 12.23
CA ASN A 95 -8.76 -10.01 10.77
C ASN A 95 -7.52 -9.28 10.25
N VAL A 96 -6.89 -8.44 11.08
CA VAL A 96 -5.66 -7.70 10.75
C VAL A 96 -4.45 -8.54 11.17
N GLY A 97 -3.45 -8.69 10.31
CA GLY A 97 -2.24 -9.41 10.63
C GLY A 97 -1.32 -8.63 11.56
N ILE A 98 -0.40 -9.33 12.23
CA ILE A 98 0.63 -8.71 13.07
C ILE A 98 1.98 -9.32 12.71
N ILE A 99 2.95 -8.44 12.46
CA ILE A 99 4.36 -8.76 12.31
C ILE A 99 5.10 -8.02 13.42
N VAL A 100 5.91 -8.76 14.18
CA VAL A 100 6.76 -8.19 15.22
C VAL A 100 8.18 -8.10 14.69
N VAL A 101 8.80 -6.94 14.91
CA VAL A 101 10.19 -6.66 14.53
C VAL A 101 11.00 -6.38 15.77
N ASP A 102 12.11 -7.10 15.93
CA ASP A 102 13.13 -6.84 16.93
C ASP A 102 14.50 -6.66 16.27
N ASP A 103 15.53 -6.41 17.08
CA ASP A 103 16.89 -6.11 16.59
C ASP A 103 17.50 -7.24 15.75
N ILE A 104 17.00 -8.48 15.88
CA ILE A 104 17.54 -9.67 15.24
C ILE A 104 16.54 -10.28 14.25
N ASN A 105 15.24 -10.29 14.57
CA ASN A 105 14.23 -11.08 13.88
C ASN A 105 13.03 -10.24 13.39
N VAL A 106 12.42 -10.74 12.32
CA VAL A 106 11.09 -10.33 11.86
C VAL A 106 10.18 -11.54 11.88
N LYS A 107 9.09 -11.48 12.66
CA LYS A 107 8.19 -12.63 12.86
C LYS A 107 6.75 -12.28 12.59
N ARG A 108 6.13 -13.00 11.66
CA ARG A 108 4.68 -12.98 11.45
C ARG A 108 3.99 -13.80 12.54
N ILE A 109 3.51 -13.14 13.59
CA ILE A 109 2.83 -13.80 14.71
C ILE A 109 1.32 -13.98 14.48
N ARG A 110 0.74 -13.25 13.52
CA ARG A 110 -0.67 -13.39 13.12
C ARG A 110 -0.83 -13.11 11.63
N LYS A 111 -1.37 -14.08 10.89
CA LYS A 111 -1.71 -13.91 9.48
C LYS A 111 -2.97 -13.04 9.33
N ALA A 112 -2.96 -12.10 8.39
CA ALA A 112 -4.14 -11.32 8.06
C ALA A 112 -5.19 -12.18 7.36
N LYS A 113 -6.47 -11.82 7.53
CA LYS A 113 -7.58 -12.40 6.75
C LYS A 113 -7.91 -11.49 5.58
N ARG A 114 -8.34 -12.09 4.47
CA ARG A 114 -8.71 -11.33 3.27
C ARG A 114 -9.96 -10.51 3.54
N ILE A 115 -9.89 -9.22 3.22
CA ILE A 115 -11.04 -8.32 3.22
C ILE A 115 -11.76 -8.50 1.89
N ALA A 116 -12.99 -9.00 1.95
CA ALA A 116 -13.75 -9.37 0.76
C ALA A 116 -14.39 -8.18 0.04
N ARG A 117 -14.72 -7.11 0.76
CA ARG A 117 -15.46 -5.95 0.24
C ARG A 117 -14.74 -4.65 0.59
N GLN A 118 -14.00 -4.13 -0.38
CA GLN A 118 -13.45 -2.78 -0.39
C GLN A 118 -14.52 -1.75 -0.79
N GLU A 119 -14.26 -0.49 -0.48
CA GLU A 119 -15.13 0.63 -0.83
C GLU A 119 -14.83 1.08 -2.27
N LYS A 120 -15.88 1.19 -3.11
CA LYS A 120 -15.73 1.41 -4.54
C LYS A 120 -15.16 2.79 -4.86
N LEU A 121 -15.59 3.83 -4.16
CA LEU A 121 -15.13 5.20 -4.37
C LEU A 121 -13.64 5.32 -4.02
N CYS A 122 -13.19 4.66 -2.95
CA CYS A 122 -11.81 4.61 -2.51
C CYS A 122 -10.93 3.92 -3.55
N LEU A 123 -11.36 2.76 -4.08
CA LEU A 123 -10.68 2.08 -5.19
C LEU A 123 -10.63 2.96 -6.45
N ALA A 124 -11.74 3.59 -6.82
CA ALA A 124 -11.81 4.47 -7.99
C ALA A 124 -10.88 5.70 -7.84
N SER A 125 -10.69 6.18 -6.61
CA SER A 125 -9.87 7.36 -6.34
C SER A 125 -8.39 7.24 -6.72
N THR A 126 -7.88 6.02 -6.87
CA THR A 126 -6.49 5.76 -7.27
C THR A 126 -6.33 5.60 -8.79
N ILE A 127 -7.43 5.57 -9.53
CA ILE A 127 -7.41 5.49 -10.99
C ILE A 127 -7.07 6.88 -11.57
N PRO A 128 -6.13 6.98 -12.53
CA PRO A 128 -5.80 8.24 -13.20
C PRO A 128 -7.01 8.87 -13.92
N VAL A 129 -7.10 10.21 -13.88
CA VAL A 129 -8.25 10.96 -14.44
C VAL A 129 -8.44 10.71 -15.94
N ASN A 130 -7.34 10.61 -16.69
CA ASN A 130 -7.38 10.30 -18.12
C ASN A 130 -7.97 8.91 -18.41
N GLU A 131 -7.86 7.96 -17.47
CA GLU A 131 -8.40 6.61 -17.59
C GLU A 131 -9.88 6.60 -17.17
N LEU A 132 -10.22 7.31 -16.10
CA LEU A 132 -11.62 7.53 -15.70
C LEU A 132 -12.46 8.14 -16.84
N LYS A 133 -11.93 9.15 -17.55
CA LYS A 133 -12.61 9.81 -18.67
C LYS A 133 -12.83 8.91 -19.89
N LYS A 134 -12.06 7.83 -20.05
CA LYS A 134 -12.27 6.84 -21.13
C LYS A 134 -13.43 5.89 -20.81
N ILE A 135 -13.67 5.64 -19.51
CA ILE A 135 -14.67 4.68 -19.04
C ILE A 135 -16.02 5.36 -18.83
N VAL A 136 -16.03 6.56 -18.23
CA VAL A 136 -17.24 7.33 -17.96
C VAL A 136 -17.56 8.22 -19.16
N ILE A 137 -18.39 7.71 -20.07
CA ILE A 137 -18.75 8.38 -21.34
C ILE A 137 -19.76 9.52 -21.08
N ASN A 138 -19.72 10.56 -21.92
CA ASN A 138 -20.68 11.69 -21.94
C ASN A 138 -20.70 12.64 -20.73
N LYS A 139 -19.69 12.59 -19.85
CA LYS A 139 -19.60 13.52 -18.71
C LYS A 139 -18.40 14.48 -18.83
N LYS A 140 -18.49 15.43 -19.78
CA LYS A 140 -17.49 16.49 -19.96
C LYS A 140 -17.50 17.45 -18.77
N GLY A 141 -16.32 17.94 -18.37
CA GLY A 141 -16.19 18.97 -17.33
C GLY A 141 -16.21 18.46 -15.87
N LEU A 142 -16.41 17.16 -15.64
CA LEU A 142 -16.43 16.62 -14.28
C LEU A 142 -15.07 16.67 -13.57
N SER A 143 -15.11 16.94 -12.28
CA SER A 143 -14.01 16.77 -11.34
C SER A 143 -13.62 15.29 -11.18
N LYS A 144 -12.41 15.04 -10.65
CA LYS A 144 -11.97 13.67 -10.32
C LYS A 144 -12.96 12.96 -9.40
N TYR A 145 -13.50 13.67 -8.42
CA TYR A 145 -14.43 13.11 -7.45
C TYR A 145 -15.73 12.64 -8.13
N GLU A 146 -16.32 13.49 -8.98
CA GLU A 146 -17.56 13.15 -9.72
C GLU A 146 -17.35 12.00 -10.72
N LEU A 147 -16.17 11.92 -11.35
CA LEU A 147 -15.79 10.78 -12.19
C LEU A 147 -15.72 9.48 -11.39
N CYS A 148 -15.13 9.51 -10.18
CA CYS A 148 -15.04 8.34 -9.32
C CYS A 148 -16.41 7.89 -8.81
N ILE A 149 -17.30 8.82 -8.44
CA ILE A 149 -18.70 8.51 -8.08
C ILE A 149 -19.41 7.84 -9.25
N SER A 150 -19.29 8.40 -10.45
CA SER A 150 -19.90 7.85 -11.66
C SER A 150 -19.45 6.40 -11.88
N LEU A 151 -18.13 6.16 -11.84
CA LEU A 151 -17.59 4.82 -11.98
C LEU A 151 -18.09 3.86 -10.88
N ALA A 152 -18.11 4.31 -9.62
CA ALA A 152 -18.55 3.51 -8.48
C ALA A 152 -20.01 3.07 -8.58
N ASN A 153 -20.87 3.92 -9.13
CA ASN A 153 -22.29 3.64 -9.34
C ASN A 153 -22.52 2.74 -10.56
N GLU A 154 -21.76 2.95 -11.64
CA GLU A 154 -21.99 2.27 -12.93
C GLU A 154 -21.34 0.88 -13.01
N LYS A 155 -20.24 0.64 -12.29
CA LYS A 155 -19.42 -0.57 -12.44
C LYS A 155 -19.46 -1.49 -11.22
N PRO A 156 -19.37 -2.82 -11.40
CA PRO A 156 -19.27 -3.77 -10.30
C PRO A 156 -17.95 -3.62 -9.55
N LEU A 157 -17.93 -4.02 -8.26
CA LEU A 157 -16.75 -3.91 -7.40
C LEU A 157 -15.52 -4.60 -8.01
N ALA A 158 -15.70 -5.79 -8.60
CA ALA A 158 -14.61 -6.56 -9.20
C ALA A 158 -13.91 -5.80 -10.34
N GLU A 159 -14.66 -5.12 -11.20
CA GLU A 159 -14.10 -4.34 -12.32
C GLU A 159 -13.32 -3.12 -11.81
N ILE A 160 -13.89 -2.37 -10.86
CA ILE A 160 -13.22 -1.20 -10.26
C ILE A 160 -11.95 -1.63 -9.53
N LYS A 161 -12.02 -2.75 -8.80
CA LYS A 161 -10.86 -3.31 -8.09
C LYS A 161 -9.75 -3.70 -9.07
N SER A 162 -10.07 -4.45 -10.11
CA SER A 162 -9.08 -4.84 -11.13
C SER A 162 -8.42 -3.62 -11.79
N LEU A 163 -9.19 -2.58 -12.12
CA LEU A 163 -8.64 -1.33 -12.65
C LEU A 163 -7.74 -0.62 -11.63
N SER A 164 -8.18 -0.51 -10.38
CA SER A 164 -7.42 0.09 -9.28
C SER A 164 -6.08 -0.62 -9.07
N ARG A 165 -6.08 -1.97 -9.04
CA ARG A 165 -4.88 -2.81 -8.89
C ARG A 165 -3.94 -2.70 -10.08
N LYS A 166 -4.47 -2.68 -11.31
CA LYS A 166 -3.68 -2.45 -12.53
C LYS A 166 -2.89 -1.14 -12.44
N PHE A 167 -3.53 -0.04 -12.03
CA PHE A 167 -2.83 1.25 -11.94
C PHE A 167 -1.91 1.34 -10.73
N LEU A 168 -2.25 0.68 -9.61
CA LEU A 168 -1.35 0.54 -8.48
C LEU A 168 -0.06 -0.18 -8.90
N LEU A 169 -0.16 -1.35 -9.54
CA LEU A 169 0.99 -2.10 -10.02
C LEU A 169 1.81 -1.28 -11.03
N LYS A 170 1.15 -0.63 -11.99
CA LYS A 170 1.81 0.24 -12.98
C LYS A 170 2.62 1.37 -12.32
N ASN A 171 2.16 1.89 -11.18
CA ASN A 171 2.86 2.95 -10.45
C ASN A 171 4.06 2.44 -9.64
N ILE A 172 4.08 1.15 -9.29
CA ILE A 172 5.10 0.55 -8.42
C ILE A 172 6.18 -0.15 -9.24
N ILE A 173 5.79 -0.88 -10.29
CA ILE A 173 6.64 -1.84 -11.02
C ILE A 173 7.99 -1.24 -11.43
N LYS A 174 7.99 -0.08 -12.09
CA LYS A 174 9.24 0.53 -12.60
C LYS A 174 10.27 0.79 -11.51
N ASN A 175 9.84 1.32 -10.36
CA ASN A 175 10.75 1.67 -9.29
C ASN A 175 11.16 0.45 -8.47
N PHE A 176 10.27 -0.54 -8.37
CA PHE A 176 10.61 -1.82 -7.77
C PHE A 176 11.61 -2.60 -8.62
N ASP A 177 11.48 -2.58 -9.95
CA ASP A 177 12.44 -3.21 -10.85
C ASP A 177 13.84 -2.58 -10.69
N ILE A 178 13.92 -1.24 -10.68
CA ILE A 178 15.19 -0.52 -10.41
C ILE A 178 15.77 -0.91 -9.06
N PHE A 179 14.94 -0.93 -8.01
CA PHE A 179 15.36 -1.37 -6.69
C PHE A 179 15.90 -2.80 -6.75
N HIS A 180 15.19 -3.73 -7.38
CA HIS A 180 15.58 -5.13 -7.46
C HIS A 180 16.89 -5.34 -8.23
N ASP A 181 17.16 -4.53 -9.26
CA ASP A 181 18.40 -4.58 -10.04
C ASP A 181 19.59 -3.94 -9.29
N GLU A 182 19.34 -2.98 -8.39
CA GLU A 182 20.37 -2.21 -7.68
C GLU A 182 20.67 -2.72 -6.26
N ILE A 183 19.79 -3.52 -5.65
CA ILE A 183 19.99 -4.00 -4.28
C ILE A 183 21.30 -4.79 -4.14
N GLY A 184 22.11 -4.40 -3.15
CA GLY A 184 23.28 -5.15 -2.72
C GLY A 184 22.94 -6.28 -1.74
N GLU A 185 23.96 -6.91 -1.16
CA GLU A 185 23.78 -7.95 -0.12
C GLU A 185 23.07 -7.42 1.14
N ILE A 186 23.18 -6.12 1.41
CA ILE A 186 22.58 -5.46 2.58
C ILE A 186 21.73 -4.29 2.09
N LEU A 187 20.46 -4.27 2.48
CA LEU A 187 19.58 -3.14 2.21
C LEU A 187 20.04 -1.88 2.97
N SER A 188 20.00 -0.76 2.27
CA SER A 188 20.32 0.57 2.75
C SER A 188 19.10 1.49 2.73
N PRO A 189 19.12 2.61 3.46
CA PRO A 189 18.06 3.61 3.40
C PRO A 189 17.81 4.15 1.98
N ASP A 190 18.82 4.18 1.11
CA ASP A 190 18.67 4.64 -0.28
C ASP A 190 17.81 3.68 -1.11
N ASP A 191 17.86 2.37 -0.82
CA ASP A 191 17.01 1.39 -1.48
C ASP A 191 15.53 1.61 -1.14
N ILE A 192 15.24 1.98 0.12
CA ILE A 192 13.89 2.38 0.55
C ILE A 192 13.44 3.65 -0.20
N LEU A 193 14.35 4.61 -0.44
CA LEU A 193 14.04 5.81 -1.21
C LEU A 193 13.69 5.46 -2.67
N THR A 194 14.34 4.47 -3.28
CA THR A 194 14.04 4.02 -4.65
C THR A 194 12.58 3.56 -4.77
N ILE A 195 12.11 2.71 -3.86
CA ILE A 195 10.71 2.23 -3.84
C ILE A 195 9.69 3.23 -3.25
N THR A 196 10.16 4.37 -2.72
CA THR A 196 9.32 5.48 -2.25
C THR A 196 8.97 6.45 -3.38
N ARG A 197 9.88 6.65 -4.34
CA ARG A 197 9.73 7.66 -5.40
C ARG A 197 8.51 7.33 -6.26
N MET A 198 7.85 8.36 -6.80
CA MET A 198 6.99 8.14 -7.96
C MET A 198 7.87 7.87 -9.18
N PRO A 199 7.44 7.05 -10.14
CA PRO A 199 8.16 6.88 -11.39
C PRO A 199 8.45 8.26 -11.98
N PRO A 200 9.69 8.56 -12.42
CA PRO A 200 9.97 9.85 -13.02
C PRO A 200 8.99 10.04 -14.18
N GLY A 201 8.17 11.09 -14.09
CA GLY A 201 7.31 11.50 -15.19
C GLY A 201 8.19 11.74 -16.41
N ARG A 202 7.69 11.46 -17.62
CA ARG A 202 8.34 11.95 -18.83
C ARG A 202 8.49 13.46 -18.67
N ILE A 203 9.70 13.92 -18.39
CA ILE A 203 10.07 15.31 -18.65
C ILE A 203 10.02 15.39 -20.16
N LEU A 204 8.91 15.93 -20.70
CA LEU A 204 8.91 16.43 -22.06
C LEU A 204 9.99 17.51 -22.07
N ARG A 205 11.17 17.18 -22.58
CA ARG A 205 12.12 18.21 -23.00
C ARG A 205 11.37 19.01 -24.05
N VAL A 206 10.99 20.22 -23.69
CA VAL A 206 10.58 21.22 -24.68
C VAL A 206 11.82 21.44 -25.53
N SER A 207 11.76 20.92 -26.76
CA SER A 207 12.71 21.18 -27.83
C SER A 207 12.76 22.66 -28.15
#